data_AF-A0A8T6A294-F1
#
_entry.id   AF-A0A8T6A294-F1
#
_cell.length_a   1.000
_cell.length_b   1.000
_cell.length_c   1.000
_cell.angle_alpha   90.00
_cell.angle_beta   90.00
_cell.angle_gamma   90.00
#
_symmetry.space_group_name_H-M   'P 1'
#
loop_
_entity.id
_entity.type
_entity.pdbx_description
1 polymer ?
#
loop_
_entity_poly.entity_id
_entity_poly.type
_entity_poly.pdbx_seq_one_letter_code
_entity_poly.pdbx_strand_id
1 'polypeptide(L)' 'MSKNYHIAVLPGDGIGPEVMTQALKVLDAVRNRFAMRITTSHYDVGGAAIDNHG' A
#
# COMPACT_ATOMS: atom_id res chain seq x y z
N MET A 1 23.43 -6.76 5.95
CA MET A 1 22.61 -6.34 4.78
C MET A 1 21.31 -5.75 5.28
N SER A 2 20.87 -4.59 4.74
CA SER A 2 19.55 -4.03 5.06
C SER A 2 18.46 -4.89 4.42
N LYS A 3 17.53 -5.41 5.24
CA LYS A 3 16.43 -6.26 4.79
C LYS A 3 15.44 -5.42 3.98
N ASN A 4 15.05 -5.90 2.80
CA ASN A 4 13.97 -5.28 2.03
C ASN A 4 12.64 -5.85 2.50
N TYR A 5 11.71 -4.98 2.87
CA TYR A 5 10.34 -5.37 3.16
C TYR A 5 9.49 -5.05 1.94
N HIS A 6 8.73 -6.03 1.47
CA HIS A 6 7.80 -5.85 0.36
C HIS A 6 6.37 -5.95 0.88
N ILE A 7 5.53 -4.97 0.53
CA ILE A 7 4.15 -4.87 1.00
C ILE A 7 3.23 -4.84 -0.22
N ALA A 8 2.30 -5.78 -0.28
CA ALA A 8 1.17 -5.68 -1.19
C ALA A 8 0.15 -4.71 -0.59
N VAL A 9 -0.26 -3.71 -1.38
CA VAL A 9 -1.21 -2.67 -0.98
C VAL A 9 -2.53 -2.93 -1.72
N LEU A 10 -3.56 -3.29 -0.96
CA LEU A 10 -4.87 -3.61 -1.50
C LEU A 10 -5.87 -2.61 -0.92
N PRO A 11 -6.12 -1.46 -1.58
CA PRO A 11 -6.90 -0.37 -1.02
C PRO A 11 -8.39 -0.69 -0.86
N GLY A 12 -8.93 -1.63 -1.65
CA GLY A 12 -10.32 -2.09 -1.56
C GLY A 12 -11.34 -1.00 -1.90
N ASP A 13 -12.49 -1.06 -1.24
CA ASP A 13 -13.69 -0.29 -1.59
C ASP A 13 -14.01 0.83 -0.60
N GLY A 14 -15.02 1.65 -0.95
CA GLY A 14 -15.51 2.73 -0.10
C GLY A 14 -14.40 3.74 0.22
N ILE A 15 -14.19 4.02 1.51
CA ILE A 15 -13.13 4.95 1.96
C ILE A 15 -11.72 4.35 1.96
N GLY A 16 -11.58 3.05 1.63
CA GLY A 16 -10.32 2.30 1.66
C GLY A 16 -9.18 2.99 0.89
N PRO A 17 -9.37 3.40 -0.39
CA PRO A 17 -8.36 4.15 -1.14
C PRO A 17 -7.95 5.49 -0.50
N GLU A 18 -8.89 6.19 0.12
CA GLU A 18 -8.65 7.51 0.74
C GLU A 18 -7.75 7.40 1.97
N VAL A 19 -8.04 6.43 2.85
CA VAL A 19 -7.24 6.18 4.05
C VAL A 19 -5.90 5.53 3.71
N MET A 20 -5.87 4.66 2.69
CA MET A 20 -4.63 4.02 2.23
C MET A 20 -3.62 5.06 1.70
N THR A 21 -4.11 6.08 1.01
CA THR A 21 -3.28 7.21 0.57
C THR A 21 -2.57 7.90 1.74
N GLN A 22 -3.24 8.08 2.89
CA GLN A 22 -2.60 8.67 4.06
C GLN A 22 -1.63 7.69 4.75
N ALA A 23 -1.97 6.40 4.81
CA ALA A 23 -1.08 5.37 5.34
C ALA A 23 0.25 5.32 4.57
N LEU A 24 0.21 5.45 3.24
CA LEU A 24 1.39 5.49 2.37
C LEU A 24 2.26 6.74 2.57
N LYS A 25 1.70 7.87 3.03
CA LYS A 25 2.50 9.03 3.45
C LYS A 25 3.24 8.77 4.76
N VAL A 26 2.61 8.06 5.69
CA VAL A 26 3.21 7.72 7.00
C VAL A 26 4.32 6.67 6.82
N LEU A 27 4.02 5.52 6.22
CA LEU A 27 4.68 5.13 4.98
C LEU A 27 6.12 5.61 4.71
N ASP A 28 6.16 6.60 3.82
CA ASP A 28 7.35 7.31 3.38
C ASP A 28 8.09 8.03 4.51
N ALA A 29 7.38 8.61 5.48
CA ALA A 29 8.02 9.22 6.63
C ALA A 29 8.82 8.18 7.45
N VAL A 30 8.30 6.96 7.60
CA VAL A 30 9.00 5.84 8.26
C VAL A 30 10.20 5.37 7.44
N ARG A 31 10.06 5.21 6.11
CA ARG A 31 11.17 4.88 5.21
C ARG A 31 12.35 5.81 5.42
N ASN A 32 12.07 7.11 5.44
CA ASN A 32 13.08 8.16 5.59
C ASN A 32 13.67 8.22 7.00
N ARG A 33 12.83 8.19 8.04
CA ARG A 33 13.26 8.34 9.44
C ARG A 33 14.17 7.20 9.90
N PHE A 34 13.90 5.98 9.45
CA PHE A 34 14.60 4.78 9.92
C PHE A 34 15.53 4.17 8.86
N ALA A 35 15.71 4.83 7.73
CA ALA A 35 16.46 4.31 6.58
C ALA A 35 16.02 2.88 6.18
N MET A 36 14.72 2.60 6.28
CA MET A 36 14.14 1.30 5.97
C MET A 36 13.88 1.16 4.49
N ARG A 37 14.34 0.06 3.90
CA ARG A 37 14.02 -0.28 2.51
C ARG A 37 12.67 -0.99 2.47
N ILE A 38 11.63 -0.26 2.09
CA ILE A 38 10.26 -0.78 1.95
C ILE A 38 9.79 -0.52 0.53
N THR A 39 9.33 -1.55 -0.15
CA THR A 39 8.75 -1.47 -1.51
C THR A 39 7.28 -1.87 -1.47
N THR A 40 6.49 -1.34 -2.39
CA THR A 40 5.04 -1.53 -2.42
C THR A 40 4.56 -1.83 -3.83
N SER A 41 3.61 -2.75 -3.96
CA SER A 41 2.87 -3.02 -5.20
C SER A 41 1.37 -2.95 -4.92
N HIS A 42 0.60 -2.33 -5.81
CA HIS A 42 -0.85 -2.18 -5.65
C HIS A 42 -1.60 -3.26 -6.42
N TYR A 43 -2.69 -3.76 -5.83
CA TYR A 43 -3.56 -4.76 -6.44
C TYR A 43 -5.02 -4.48 -6.09
N ASP A 44 -5.91 -4.85 -7.01
CA ASP A 44 -7.35 -4.76 -6.80
C ASP A 44 -7.82 -5.86 -5.83
N VAL A 45 -8.81 -5.53 -5.00
CA VAL A 45 -9.50 -6.48 -4.12
C VAL A 45 -10.93 -6.01 -3.89
N GLY A 46 -11.84 -6.92 -3.53
CA GLY A 46 -13.22 -6.57 -3.19
C GLY A 46 -14.04 -6.19 -4.41
N GLY A 47 -14.95 -5.22 -4.26
CA GLY A 47 -15.78 -4.68 -5.33
C GLY A 47 -14.94 -4.16 -6.49
N ALA A 48 -13.86 -3.43 -6.21
CA ALA A 48 -12.92 -2.96 -7.23
C ALA A 48 -12.31 -4.11 -8.06
N ALA A 49 -12.07 -5.28 -7.45
CA ALA A 49 -11.59 -6.43 -8.20
C ALA A 49 -12.68 -7.09 -9.05
N ILE A 50 -13.92 -7.14 -8.54
CA ILE A 50 -15.07 -7.65 -9.30
C ILE A 50 -15.30 -6.75 -10.53
N ASP A 51 -15.31 -5.43 -10.35
CA ASP A 51 -15.53 -4.48 -11.44
C ASP A 51 -14.46 -4.55 -12.53
N ASN A 52 -13.20 -4.83 -12.15
CA ASN A 52 -12.06 -4.83 -13.08
C ASN A 52 -11.71 -6.22 -13.67
N HIS A 53 -12.04 -7.32 -12.98
CA HIS A 53 -11.57 -8.67 -13.33
C HIS A 53 -12.65 -9.76 -13.32
N GLY A 54 -13.88 -9.44 -12.90
CA GLY A 54 -15.00 -10.38 -12.70
C GLY A 54 -15.91 -10.59 -13.90
#